data_AF-A0A8S2RE01-F1
#
_entry.id   AF-A0A8S2RE01-F1
#
_cell.length_a   1.000
_cell.length_b   1.000
_cell.length_c   1.000
_cell.angle_alpha   90.00
_cell.angle_beta   90.00
_cell.angle_gamma   90.00
#
_symmetry.space_group_name_H-M   'P 1'
#
loop_
_entity.id
_entity.type
_entity.pdbx_description
1 polymer ?
#
loop_
_entity_poly.entity_id
_entity_poly.type
_entity_poly.pdbx_seq_one_letter_code
_entity_poly.pdbx_strand_id
1 'polypeptide(L)'
;MASMYLAGATVLVTASLGVVMGPALCYGGLVQLIAGLLEFRNGNSLLGLIFSSYGGFWLSFVSLNISAFNFLGGYSDSIALNNALGVFFLAWTIYTVLMLLAVLRINFVTIGL
;
A
#
# COMPACT_ATOMS: atom_id res chain seq x y z
N MET A 1 4.53 -7.09 -8.60
CA MET A 1 4.78 -6.11 -9.69
C MET A 1 5.61 -4.92 -9.18
N ALA A 2 5.18 -4.17 -8.15
CA ALA A 2 6.01 -3.15 -7.50
C ALA A 2 7.32 -3.72 -6.88
N SER A 3 7.26 -4.95 -6.34
CA SER A 3 8.44 -5.67 -5.86
C SER A 3 9.49 -5.96 -6.94
N MET A 4 9.09 -6.13 -8.20
CA MET A 4 10.02 -6.39 -9.31
C MET A 4 10.71 -5.10 -9.79
N TYR A 5 10.02 -3.98 -9.68
CA TYR A 5 10.58 -2.64 -9.90
C TYR A 5 11.60 -2.28 -8.80
N LEU A 6 11.27 -2.56 -7.54
CA LEU A 6 12.18 -2.35 -6.40
C LEU A 6 13.36 -3.34 -6.37
N ALA A 7 13.19 -4.57 -6.87
CA ALA A 7 14.23 -5.61 -6.89
C ALA A 7 15.20 -5.53 -8.09
N GLY A 8 15.16 -4.46 -8.89
CA GLY A 8 16.15 -4.23 -9.95
C GLY A 8 16.11 -5.22 -11.10
N ALA A 9 14.93 -5.78 -11.45
CA ALA A 9 14.78 -6.58 -12.67
C ALA A 9 14.96 -5.67 -13.90
N THR A 10 16.21 -5.55 -14.37
CA THR A 10 16.71 -4.56 -15.34
C THR A 10 16.15 -4.69 -16.77
N VAL A 11 15.30 -5.68 -17.05
CA VAL A 11 14.71 -5.88 -18.39
C VAL A 11 13.51 -4.94 -18.64
N LEU A 12 13.01 -4.23 -17.61
CA LEU A 12 11.88 -3.30 -17.71
C LEU A 12 12.27 -1.82 -17.51
N VAL A 13 13.56 -1.47 -17.55
CA VAL A 13 14.06 -0.11 -17.25
C VAL A 13 13.55 0.97 -18.22
N THR A 14 12.96 0.59 -19.36
CA THR A 14 12.24 1.50 -20.28
C THR A 14 10.72 1.43 -20.19
N ALA A 15 10.14 0.54 -19.38
CA ALA A 15 8.69 0.48 -19.17
C ALA A 15 8.31 1.48 -18.07
N SER A 16 7.69 2.58 -18.51
CA SER A 16 7.22 3.70 -17.69
C SER A 16 6.63 3.27 -16.33
N LEU A 17 6.88 4.09 -15.29
CA LEU A 17 6.20 4.00 -13.98
C LEU A 17 4.68 3.75 -14.13
N GLY A 18 4.07 4.21 -15.23
CA GLY A 18 2.68 3.97 -15.60
C GLY A 18 2.22 2.51 -15.57
N VAL A 19 3.08 1.54 -15.90
CA VAL A 19 2.70 0.10 -15.87
C VAL A 19 2.38 -0.37 -14.45
N VAL A 20 3.04 0.22 -13.44
CA VAL A 20 2.79 -0.11 -12.02
C VAL A 20 1.74 0.82 -11.42
N MET A 21 1.72 2.10 -11.82
CA MET A 21 0.78 3.09 -11.27
C MET A 21 -0.68 2.81 -11.63
N GLY A 22 -0.96 2.33 -12.85
CA GLY A 22 -2.34 2.01 -13.27
C GLY A 22 -3.00 0.93 -12.40
N PRO A 23 -2.40 -0.27 -12.27
CA PRO A 23 -2.90 -1.33 -11.39
C PRO A 23 -2.91 -0.94 -9.90
N ALA A 24 -1.92 -0.16 -9.45
CA ALA A 24 -1.89 0.34 -8.09
C ALA A 24 -3.08 1.26 -7.78
N LEU A 25 -3.46 2.15 -8.71
CA LEU A 25 -4.62 3.03 -8.54
C LEU A 25 -5.94 2.25 -8.56
N CYS A 26 -6.15 1.45 -9.59
CA CYS A 26 -7.44 0.82 -9.85
C CYS A 26 -7.67 -0.40 -8.96
N TYR A 27 -6.73 -1.33 -8.94
CA TYR A 27 -6.93 -2.63 -8.29
C TYR A 27 -6.42 -2.64 -6.85
N GLY A 28 -5.18 -2.18 -6.64
CA GLY A 28 -4.61 -2.02 -5.30
C GLY A 28 -5.27 -0.92 -4.48
N GLY A 29 -5.75 0.14 -5.13
CA GLY A 29 -6.38 1.28 -4.47
C GLY A 29 -7.90 1.15 -4.37
N LEU A 30 -8.58 1.50 -5.46
CA LEU A 30 -10.04 1.68 -5.46
C LEU A 30 -10.81 0.38 -5.20
N VAL A 31 -10.51 -0.69 -5.95
CA VAL A 31 -11.21 -1.98 -5.78
C VAL A 31 -10.96 -2.55 -4.39
N GLN A 32 -9.72 -2.49 -3.91
CA GLN A 32 -9.37 -2.98 -2.58
C GLN A 32 -10.03 -2.16 -1.46
N LEU A 33 -10.14 -0.84 -1.62
CA LEU A 33 -10.88 0.02 -0.68
C LEU A 33 -12.36 -0.37 -0.63
N ILE A 34 -13.00 -0.52 -1.80
CA ILE A 34 -14.41 -0.95 -1.89
C ILE A 34 -14.61 -2.32 -1.25
N ALA A 35 -13.69 -3.26 -1.47
CA ALA A 35 -13.74 -4.57 -0.80
C ALA A 35 -13.72 -4.43 0.73
N GLY A 36 -12.90 -3.53 1.28
CA GLY A 36 -12.89 -3.22 2.71
C GLY A 36 -14.21 -2.64 3.24
N LEU A 37 -14.83 -1.71 2.49
CA LEU A 37 -16.15 -1.17 2.80
C LEU A 37 -17.24 -2.26 2.81
N LEU A 38 -17.17 -3.20 1.87
CA LEU A 38 -18.11 -4.34 1.81
C LEU A 38 -17.91 -5.31 2.99
N GLU A 39 -16.68 -5.54 3.43
CA GLU A 39 -16.40 -6.36 4.61
C GLU A 39 -16.92 -5.72 5.91
N PHE A 40 -16.84 -4.39 6.04
CA PHE A 40 -17.51 -3.70 7.15
C PHE A 40 -19.02 -3.93 7.15
N ARG A 41 -19.65 -3.92 5.97
CA ARG A 41 -21.08 -4.24 5.82
C ARG A 41 -21.40 -5.69 6.17
N ASN A 42 -20.49 -6.62 5.92
CA ASN A 42 -20.65 -8.04 6.24
C ASN A 42 -20.35 -8.37 7.71
N GLY A 43 -19.98 -7.38 8.54
CA GLY A 43 -19.67 -7.56 9.97
C GLY A 43 -18.21 -7.93 10.27
N ASN A 44 -17.35 -8.02 9.27
CA ASN A 44 -15.94 -8.37 9.43
C ASN A 44 -15.06 -7.12 9.58
N SER A 45 -15.07 -6.52 10.78
CA SER A 45 -14.33 -5.27 11.03
C SER A 45 -12.80 -5.40 10.86
N LEU A 46 -12.20 -6.56 11.16
CA LEU A 46 -10.75 -6.74 10.99
C LEU A 46 -10.36 -6.75 9.51
N LEU A 47 -11.05 -7.56 8.68
CA LEU A 47 -10.76 -7.63 7.25
C LEU A 47 -11.13 -6.31 6.55
N GLY A 48 -12.23 -5.68 6.96
CA GLY A 48 -12.60 -4.35 6.50
C GLY A 48 -11.52 -3.32 6.74
N LEU A 49 -10.93 -3.30 7.95
CA LEU A 49 -9.82 -2.41 8.30
C LEU A 49 -8.58 -2.69 7.45
N ILE A 50 -8.21 -3.96 7.31
CA ILE A 50 -7.03 -4.40 6.55
C ILE A 50 -7.17 -3.98 5.08
N PHE A 51 -8.25 -4.37 4.42
CA PHE A 51 -8.46 -4.05 3.01
C PHE A 51 -8.60 -2.55 2.76
N SER A 52 -9.32 -1.83 3.61
CA SER A 52 -9.46 -0.38 3.45
C SER A 52 -8.12 0.35 3.63
N SER A 53 -7.29 -0.08 4.59
CA SER A 53 -5.99 0.55 4.85
C SER A 53 -5.00 0.29 3.73
N TYR A 54 -4.93 -0.94 3.20
CA TYR A 54 -4.08 -1.23 2.04
C TYR A 54 -4.59 -0.55 0.74
N GLY A 55 -5.91 -0.38 0.59
CA GLY A 55 -6.49 0.46 -0.45
C GLY A 55 -6.02 1.91 -0.36
N GLY A 56 -6.10 2.50 0.85
CA GLY A 56 -5.57 3.83 1.13
C GLY A 56 -4.06 3.96 0.90
N PHE A 57 -3.27 2.95 1.26
CA PHE A 57 -1.83 2.89 0.99
C PHE A 57 -1.54 3.07 -0.51
N TRP A 58 -2.16 2.26 -1.36
CA TRP A 58 -1.90 2.32 -2.81
C TRP A 58 -2.37 3.64 -3.43
N LEU A 59 -3.52 4.16 -3.00
CA LEU A 59 -3.97 5.48 -3.42
C LEU A 59 -2.96 6.57 -3.02
N SER A 60 -2.47 6.56 -1.77
CA SER A 60 -1.46 7.53 -1.31
C SER A 60 -0.14 7.40 -2.08
N PHE A 61 0.30 6.17 -2.37
CA PHE A 61 1.54 5.91 -3.10
C PHE A 61 1.45 6.37 -4.55
N VAL A 62 0.33 6.13 -5.24
CA VAL A 62 0.11 6.65 -6.59
C VAL A 62 0.03 8.17 -6.58
N SER A 63 -0.67 8.77 -5.61
CA SER A 63 -0.76 10.22 -5.46
C SER A 63 0.62 10.88 -5.34
N LEU A 64 1.56 10.29 -4.60
CA LEU A 64 2.95 10.79 -4.50
C LEU A 64 3.70 10.75 -5.84
N ASN A 65 3.34 9.85 -6.75
CA ASN A 65 4.01 9.66 -8.05
C ASN A 65 3.32 10.38 -9.22
N ILE A 66 2.12 10.94 -9.02
CA ILE A 66 1.42 11.74 -10.04
C ILE A 66 1.96 13.18 -10.01
N SER A 67 2.57 13.61 -11.11
CA SER A 67 3.14 14.96 -11.27
C SER A 67 2.10 16.08 -11.12
N ALA A 68 0.83 15.83 -11.45
CA ALA A 68 -0.25 16.81 -11.31
C ALA A 68 -0.52 17.22 -9.85
N PHE A 69 -0.24 16.36 -8.86
CA PHE A 69 -0.42 16.69 -7.45
C PHE A 69 0.82 17.37 -6.83
N ASN A 70 2.00 17.21 -7.45
CA ASN A 70 3.25 17.85 -7.06
C ASN A 70 3.64 17.69 -5.57
N PHE A 71 3.27 16.60 -4.90
CA PHE A 71 3.61 16.37 -3.49
C PHE A 71 5.11 16.28 -3.21
N LEU A 72 5.89 15.86 -4.21
CA LEU A 72 7.35 15.75 -4.08
C LEU A 72 8.09 17.04 -4.47
N GLY A 73 7.40 18.04 -5.03
CA GLY A 73 8.02 19.28 -5.50
C GLY A 73 8.59 20.18 -4.41
N GLY A 74 8.25 19.92 -3.13
CA GLY A 74 8.81 20.63 -1.98
C GLY A 74 10.19 20.14 -1.55
N TYR A 75 10.68 19.03 -2.09
CA TYR A 75 11.98 18.45 -1.75
C TYR A 75 13.03 18.85 -2.79
N SER A 76 13.94 19.75 -2.41
CA SER A 76 15.11 20.13 -3.23
C SER A 76 16.34 19.24 -2.98
N ASP A 77 16.39 18.59 -1.81
CA ASP A 77 17.46 17.68 -1.41
C ASP A 77 16.97 16.22 -1.45
N SER A 78 17.74 15.39 -2.15
CA SER A 78 17.52 13.94 -2.26
C SER A 78 17.56 13.21 -0.91
N ILE A 79 18.34 13.71 0.05
CA ILE A 79 18.44 13.09 1.40
C ILE A 79 17.13 13.31 2.16
N ALA A 80 16.60 14.53 2.14
CA ALA A 80 15.33 14.87 2.78
C ALA A 80 14.16 14.05 2.20
N LEU A 81 14.13 13.89 0.87
CA LEU A 81 13.13 13.06 0.19
C LEU A 81 13.21 11.58 0.60
N ASN A 82 14.43 11.02 0.60
CA ASN A 82 14.64 9.62 0.97
C ASN A 82 14.28 9.35 2.44
N ASN A 83 14.58 10.29 3.34
CA ASN A 83 14.17 10.18 4.74
C ASN A 83 12.65 10.21 4.90
N ALA A 84 11.96 11.11 4.20
CA ALA A 84 10.49 11.20 4.25
C ALA A 84 9.82 9.91 3.72
N LEU A 85 10.29 9.38 2.60
CA LEU A 85 9.83 8.10 2.06
C LEU A 85 10.18 6.93 2.99
N GLY A 86 11.35 6.97 3.63
CA GLY A 86 11.76 5.99 4.63
C GLY A 86 10.82 5.93 5.83
N VAL A 87 10.44 7.08 6.38
CA VAL A 87 9.45 7.18 7.47
C VAL A 87 8.08 6.67 7.02
N PHE A 88 7.64 7.02 5.81
CA PHE A 88 6.39 6.52 5.24
C PHE A 88 6.37 4.98 5.19
N PHE A 89 7.38 4.35 4.59
CA PHE A 89 7.44 2.88 4.49
C PHE A 89 7.66 2.20 5.85
N LEU A 90 8.39 2.83 6.77
CA LEU A 90 8.57 2.30 8.13
C LEU A 90 7.25 2.25 8.89
N ALA A 91 6.45 3.32 8.83
CA ALA A 91 5.12 3.36 9.45
C ALA A 91 4.21 2.26 8.90
N TRP A 92 4.22 2.05 7.58
CA TRP A 92 3.46 0.96 6.95
C TRP A 92 3.96 -0.43 7.33
N THR A 93 5.28 -0.60 7.49
CA THR A 93 5.86 -1.87 7.95
C THR A 93 5.38 -2.22 9.36
N ILE A 94 5.38 -1.25 10.27
CA ILE A 94 4.87 -1.42 11.64
C ILE A 94 3.38 -1.79 11.60
N TYR A 95 2.58 -1.07 10.82
CA TYR A 95 1.15 -1.37 10.63
C TYR A 95 0.94 -2.81 10.12
N THR A 96 1.70 -3.24 9.12
CA THR A 96 1.61 -4.60 8.56
C THR A 96 1.94 -5.67 9.60
N VAL A 97 2.97 -5.45 10.43
CA VAL A 97 3.32 -6.38 11.51
C VAL A 97 2.19 -6.46 12.55
N LEU A 98 1.60 -5.33 12.94
CA LEU A 98 0.46 -5.33 13.88
C LEU A 98 -0.74 -6.08 13.32
N MET A 99 -1.08 -5.88 12.04
CA MET A 99 -2.18 -6.59 11.40
C MET A 99 -1.88 -8.09 11.22
N LEU A 100 -0.64 -8.46 10.94
CA LEU A 100 -0.21 -9.86 10.90
C LEU A 100 -0.46 -10.55 12.24
N LEU A 101 -0.05 -9.91 13.35
CA LEU A 101 -0.30 -10.45 14.69
C LEU A 101 -1.80 -10.56 15.01
N ALA A 102 -2.61 -9.57 14.60
CA ALA A 102 -4.05 -9.60 14.78
C ALA A 102 -4.71 -10.78 14.02
N VAL A 103 -4.31 -11.01 12.77
CA VAL A 103 -4.82 -12.12 11.93
C VAL A 103 -4.36 -13.48 12.47
N LEU A 104 -3.11 -13.60 12.90
CA LEU A 104 -2.61 -14.84 13.52
C LEU A 104 -3.43 -15.21 14.75
N ARG A 105 -3.70 -14.26 15.65
CA ARG A 105 -4.52 -14.49 16.84
C ARG A 105 -5.90 -15.04 16.51
N ILE A 106 -6.58 -14.50 15.49
CA ILE A 106 -7.91 -14.98 15.11
C ILE A 106 -7.84 -16.40 14.55
N ASN A 107 -6.90 -16.68 13.63
CA ASN A 107 -6.77 -18.02 13.04
C ASN A 107 -6.45 -19.09 14.08
N PHE A 108 -5.62 -18.80 15.08
CA PHE A 108 -5.36 -19.73 16.18
C PHE A 108 -6.61 -20.03 17.02
N VAL A 109 -7.50 -19.05 17.21
CA VAL A 109 -8.77 -19.25 17.94
C VAL A 109 -9.78 -20.05 17.11
N THR A 110 -9.83 -19.86 15.79
CA THR A 110 -10.77 -20.57 14.90
C THR A 110 -10.38 -22.02 14.63
N ILE A 111 -9.09 -22.38 14.71
CA ILE A 111 -8.61 -23.77 14.51
C ILE A 111 -8.69 -24.62 15.79
N GLY A 112 -8.82 -23.98 16.97
CA GLY A 112 -8.90 -24.65 18.28
C GLY A 112 -10.31 -25.06 18.74
N LEU A 113 -11.32 -24.94 17.88
CA LEU A 113 -12.73 -25.36 18.06
C LEU A 113 -13.11 -26.37 16.98
#